data_AF-A0A376VVN8-F1
#
_entry.id   AF-A0A376VVN8-F1
#
_cell.length_a   1.000
_cell.length_b   1.000
_cell.length_c   1.000
_cell.angle_alpha   90.00
_cell.angle_beta   90.00
_cell.angle_gamma   90.00
#
_symmetry.space_group_name_H-M   'P 1'
#
loop_
_entity.id
_entity.type
_entity.pdbx_description
1 polymer ?
#
loop_
_entity_poly.entity_id
_entity_poly.type
_entity_poly.pdbx_seq_one_letter_code
_entity_poly.pdbx_strand_id
1 'polypeptide(L)'
;MSKGTTSQDAPFGTLLGYAPGGVAIYSSDYSSLDPQEYEDDAVFRSYIDDEYMGHKWQCVEFARRFLFLNYGVVFTDVGMAWEIFSLRFLREVVNDNILPLQAFPNGSPRAPVAGALLIWDKGGEFKDTGHVAIITQLHGNKVRIAEQNVIHTPLPQGQQWTRELEMVVENGGYTLKDTFDDTTILGWMIQTEDTEYSLPQPEIAGELLKISGARLENKGQFDGKWLDEKDPLQNAYVQANGQVINQDPYHYYTITRVPSRS
;
A
#
# COMPACT_ATOMS: atom_id res chain seq x y z
N MET A 1 -11.77 12.20 1.13
CA MET A 1 -12.71 13.22 1.67
C MET A 1 -13.07 12.82 3.09
N SER A 2 -12.28 13.32 4.05
CA SER A 2 -12.33 12.98 5.47
C SER A 2 -13.59 13.55 6.13
N LYS A 3 -14.28 12.74 6.93
CA LYS A 3 -15.29 13.24 7.88
C LYS A 3 -14.53 13.73 9.12
N GLY A 4 -14.51 15.05 9.29
CA GLY A 4 -14.41 15.76 10.57
C GLY A 4 -13.22 15.39 11.47
N THR A 5 -12.22 16.26 11.52
CA THR A 5 -11.30 16.40 12.66
C THR A 5 -12.10 16.29 13.95
N THR A 6 -11.92 15.19 14.69
CA THR A 6 -12.34 15.18 16.08
C THR A 6 -11.34 16.06 16.82
N SER A 7 -11.78 16.86 17.79
CA SER A 7 -10.89 17.86 18.44
C SER A 7 -9.73 17.25 19.27
N GLN A 8 -9.45 15.95 19.09
CA GLN A 8 -8.43 15.18 19.79
C GLN A 8 -7.30 14.68 18.86
N ASP A 9 -7.48 14.71 17.54
CA ASP A 9 -6.45 14.26 16.60
C ASP A 9 -5.22 15.17 16.66
N ALA A 10 -4.03 14.56 16.71
CA ALA A 10 -2.78 15.28 16.73
C ALA A 10 -2.37 15.72 15.32
N PRO A 11 -1.70 16.88 15.17
CA PRO A 11 -1.23 17.35 13.87
C PRO A 11 -0.35 16.33 13.14
N PHE A 12 -0.30 16.42 11.81
CA PHE A 12 0.52 15.60 10.94
C PHE A 12 1.97 15.54 11.42
N GLY A 13 2.55 14.34 11.42
CA GLY A 13 3.93 14.12 11.86
C GLY A 13 4.15 14.20 13.37
N THR A 14 3.11 14.44 14.17
CA THR A 14 3.20 14.31 15.63
C THR A 14 3.48 12.85 16.00
N LEU A 15 4.49 12.62 16.83
CA LEU A 15 4.78 11.31 17.41
C LEU A 15 3.64 10.89 18.35
N LEU A 16 3.02 9.75 18.07
CA LEU A 16 1.92 9.19 18.85
C LEU A 16 2.41 8.14 19.86
N GLY A 17 3.50 7.46 19.55
CA GLY A 17 4.06 6.39 20.39
C GLY A 17 5.00 5.51 19.59
N TYR A 18 5.25 4.30 20.10
CA TYR A 18 6.21 3.37 19.49
C TYR A 18 5.64 1.96 19.47
N ALA A 19 5.81 1.25 18.36
CA ALA A 19 5.62 -0.19 18.28
C ALA A 19 6.84 -0.94 18.88
N PRO A 20 6.80 -2.28 19.02
CA PRO A 20 7.95 -3.05 19.49
C PRO A 20 9.21 -2.77 18.67
N GLY A 21 10.36 -2.81 19.34
CA GLY A 21 11.65 -2.40 18.75
C GLY A 21 11.87 -0.89 18.69
N GLY A 22 10.95 -0.08 19.23
CA GLY A 22 11.10 1.38 19.24
C GLY A 22 10.77 2.04 17.89
N VAL A 23 9.93 1.39 17.07
CA VAL A 23 9.51 1.93 15.77
C VAL A 23 8.42 2.97 15.98
N ALA A 24 8.71 4.23 15.66
CA ALA A 24 7.79 5.35 15.88
C ALA A 24 6.48 5.22 15.08
N ILE A 25 5.38 5.66 15.67
CA ILE A 25 4.06 5.79 15.05
C ILE A 25 3.71 7.28 15.02
N TYR A 26 3.44 7.82 13.83
CA TYR A 26 3.12 9.23 13.64
C TYR A 26 1.67 9.44 13.21
N SER A 27 1.13 10.62 13.53
CA SER A 27 -0.15 11.07 12.97
C SER A 27 0.00 11.33 11.46
N SER A 28 -0.95 10.81 10.69
CA SER A 28 -1.11 11.09 9.26
C SER A 28 -2.31 12.02 8.98
N ASP A 29 -2.69 12.90 9.91
CA ASP A 29 -3.80 13.83 9.70
C ASP A 29 -3.41 14.99 8.77
N TYR A 30 -3.57 14.77 7.46
CA TYR A 30 -3.30 15.77 6.42
C TYR A 30 -4.15 17.04 6.55
N SER A 31 -5.27 17.01 7.27
CA SER A 31 -6.12 18.21 7.42
C SER A 31 -5.45 19.32 8.25
N SER A 32 -4.44 18.95 9.03
CA SER A 32 -3.62 19.87 9.82
C SER A 32 -2.44 20.49 9.06
N LEU A 33 -2.14 20.02 7.85
CA LEU A 33 -1.04 20.56 7.02
C LEU A 33 -1.43 21.88 6.36
N ASP A 34 -0.48 22.79 6.26
CA ASP A 34 -0.64 24.01 5.46
C ASP A 34 -0.70 23.64 3.97
N PRO A 35 -1.70 24.10 3.20
CA PRO A 35 -1.77 23.94 1.74
C PRO A 35 -0.49 24.32 0.98
N GLN A 36 0.37 25.20 1.50
CA GLN A 36 1.64 25.55 0.87
C GLN A 36 2.71 24.46 1.01
N GLU A 37 2.60 23.56 2.01
CA GLU A 37 3.54 22.44 2.18
C GLU A 37 3.32 21.33 1.14
N TYR A 38 2.25 21.39 0.35
CA TYR A 38 1.99 20.47 -0.76
C TYR A 38 2.82 20.78 -2.02
N GLU A 39 3.58 21.88 -2.05
CA GLU A 39 4.32 22.31 -3.25
C GLU A 39 5.51 21.40 -3.59
N ASP A 40 6.05 20.64 -2.63
CA ASP A 40 7.13 19.67 -2.86
C ASP A 40 6.78 18.26 -2.36
N ASP A 41 6.32 17.39 -3.26
CA ASP A 41 6.02 15.98 -2.98
C ASP A 41 7.23 15.22 -2.38
N ALA A 42 8.46 15.69 -2.61
CA ALA A 42 9.65 15.04 -2.08
C ALA A 42 9.70 15.05 -0.54
N VAL A 43 9.13 16.07 0.12
CA VAL A 43 9.16 16.15 1.60
C VAL A 43 8.30 15.07 2.26
N PHE A 44 7.32 14.53 1.54
CA PHE A 44 6.47 13.45 2.00
C PHE A 44 7.10 12.06 1.86
N ARG A 45 8.27 11.95 1.22
CA ARG A 45 8.99 10.69 1.16
C ARG A 45 9.71 10.42 2.48
N SER A 46 9.46 9.25 3.06
CA SER A 46 10.15 8.75 4.24
C SER A 46 11.30 7.84 3.81
N TYR A 47 12.48 8.11 4.34
CA TYR A 47 13.69 7.33 4.09
C TYR A 47 14.36 6.98 5.41
N ILE A 48 15.01 5.82 5.46
CA ILE A 48 16.05 5.54 6.44
C ILE A 48 17.31 5.22 5.64
N ASP A 49 18.37 5.99 5.88
CA ASP A 49 19.54 6.05 4.99
C ASP A 49 19.07 6.25 3.53
N ASP A 50 19.47 5.37 2.61
CA ASP A 50 19.09 5.43 1.20
C ASP A 50 17.84 4.58 0.88
N GLU A 51 17.21 3.96 1.88
CA GLU A 51 16.07 3.06 1.70
C GLU A 51 14.72 3.77 1.84
N TYR A 52 13.90 3.69 0.79
CA TYR A 52 12.57 4.31 0.76
C TYR A 52 11.58 3.52 1.60
N MET A 53 11.06 4.14 2.66
CA MET A 53 10.09 3.53 3.57
C MET A 53 8.66 3.70 3.06
N GLY A 54 8.33 4.83 2.41
CA GLY A 54 6.98 5.10 1.92
C GLY A 54 6.61 6.57 2.01
N HIS A 55 5.33 6.85 1.77
CA HIS A 55 4.76 8.19 1.90
C HIS A 55 4.37 8.47 3.36
N LYS A 56 4.89 9.54 3.94
CA LYS A 56 4.59 10.00 5.31
C LYS A 56 3.10 10.35 5.42
N TRP A 57 2.34 9.84 6.39
CA TRP A 57 2.63 8.77 7.36
C TRP A 57 1.64 7.63 7.17
N GLN A 58 1.66 7.07 5.95
CA GLN A 58 0.71 6.05 5.52
C GLN A 58 0.95 4.69 6.21
N CYS A 59 -0.07 3.84 6.19
CA CYS A 59 0.01 2.48 6.73
C CYS A 59 1.14 1.65 6.10
N VAL A 60 1.33 1.76 4.79
CA VAL A 60 2.40 1.08 4.03
C VAL A 60 3.78 1.55 4.48
N GLU A 61 3.94 2.85 4.73
CA GLU A 61 5.20 3.43 5.21
C GLU A 61 5.61 2.84 6.55
N PHE A 62 4.66 2.77 7.49
CA PHE A 62 4.91 2.17 8.80
C PHE A 62 5.25 0.68 8.71
N ALA A 63 4.48 -0.09 7.93
CA ALA A 63 4.70 -1.51 7.79
C ALA A 63 6.09 -1.83 7.22
N ARG A 64 6.51 -1.10 6.16
CA ARG A 64 7.84 -1.25 5.57
C ARG A 64 8.94 -0.85 6.56
N ARG A 65 8.79 0.30 7.23
CA ARG A 65 9.75 0.79 8.23
C ARG A 65 9.88 -0.13 9.44
N PHE A 66 8.77 -0.72 9.89
CA PHE A 66 8.79 -1.69 10.98
C PHE A 66 9.60 -2.94 10.62
N LEU A 67 9.38 -3.50 9.43
CA LEU A 67 10.12 -4.68 8.97
C LEU A 67 11.60 -4.35 8.75
N PHE A 68 11.90 -3.18 8.18
CA PHE A 68 13.27 -2.75 7.95
C PHE A 68 14.06 -2.62 9.27
N LEU A 69 13.52 -1.87 10.23
CA LEU A 69 14.22 -1.60 11.49
C LEU A 69 14.39 -2.85 12.37
N ASN A 70 13.42 -3.77 12.37
CA ASN A 70 13.46 -4.95 13.23
C ASN A 70 14.10 -6.18 12.58
N TYR A 71 13.99 -6.31 11.25
CA TYR A 71 14.37 -7.53 10.54
C TYR A 71 15.29 -7.29 9.34
N GLY A 72 15.58 -6.04 8.97
CA GLY A 72 16.45 -5.72 7.84
C GLY A 72 15.85 -6.06 6.47
N VAL A 73 14.53 -6.21 6.38
CA VAL A 73 13.82 -6.61 5.16
C VAL A 73 12.75 -5.61 4.75
N VAL A 74 12.46 -5.54 3.45
CA VAL A 74 11.41 -4.70 2.88
C VAL A 74 10.58 -5.45 1.83
N PHE A 75 9.33 -5.07 1.66
CA PHE A 75 8.54 -5.45 0.49
C PHE A 75 8.62 -4.36 -0.59
N THR A 76 8.43 -4.76 -1.85
CA THR A 76 8.47 -3.87 -3.02
C THR A 76 7.50 -2.70 -2.91
N ASP A 77 7.67 -1.70 -3.78
CA ASP A 77 6.68 -0.63 -3.88
C ASP A 77 5.33 -1.14 -4.39
N VAL A 78 4.26 -0.58 -3.84
CA VAL A 78 2.86 -0.95 -4.12
C VAL A 78 2.03 0.32 -4.22
N GLY A 79 1.04 0.34 -5.11
CA GLY A 79 0.15 1.50 -5.25
C GLY A 79 -0.80 1.61 -4.05
N MET A 80 -1.35 0.48 -3.62
CA MET A 80 -2.30 0.40 -2.50
C MET A 80 -1.93 -0.71 -1.51
N ALA A 81 -2.33 -0.57 -0.25
CA ALA A 81 -1.95 -1.49 0.82
C ALA A 81 -2.46 -2.92 0.61
N TRP A 82 -3.65 -3.08 0.05
CA TRP A 82 -4.23 -4.41 -0.22
C TRP A 82 -3.39 -5.25 -1.20
N GLU A 83 -2.59 -4.61 -2.05
CA GLU A 83 -1.75 -5.29 -3.06
C GLU A 83 -0.59 -6.06 -2.41
N ILE A 84 -0.20 -5.69 -1.18
CA ILE A 84 0.84 -6.38 -0.41
C ILE A 84 0.50 -7.87 -0.27
N PHE A 85 -0.79 -8.22 -0.12
CA PHE A 85 -1.21 -9.60 0.05
C PHE A 85 -0.99 -10.47 -1.20
N SER A 86 -0.76 -9.87 -2.37
CA SER A 86 -0.40 -10.56 -3.61
C SER A 86 1.12 -10.79 -3.76
N LEU A 87 1.96 -10.15 -2.93
CA LEU A 87 3.41 -10.35 -2.94
C LEU A 87 3.78 -11.73 -2.40
N ARG A 88 4.90 -12.27 -2.87
CA ARG A 88 5.42 -13.60 -2.45
C ARG A 88 6.88 -13.60 -2.04
N PHE A 89 7.48 -12.42 -1.90
CA PHE A 89 8.83 -12.28 -1.43
C PHE A 89 9.06 -10.96 -0.67
N LEU A 90 10.13 -10.94 0.11
CA LEU A 90 10.74 -9.76 0.71
C LEU A 90 12.18 -9.65 0.19
N ARG A 91 12.72 -8.43 0.15
CA ARG A 91 14.14 -8.19 -0.09
C ARG A 91 14.85 -7.95 1.23
N GLU A 92 15.91 -8.69 1.49
CA GLU A 92 16.86 -8.45 2.59
C GLU A 92 17.84 -7.34 2.16
N VAL A 93 17.85 -6.22 2.88
CA VAL A 93 18.51 -4.99 2.40
C VAL A 93 20.04 -5.12 2.37
N VAL A 94 20.62 -5.80 3.36
CA VAL A 94 22.08 -5.83 3.54
C VAL A 94 22.83 -6.54 2.40
N ASN A 95 22.15 -7.35 1.59
CA ASN A 95 22.75 -8.20 0.56
C ASN A 95 21.87 -8.37 -0.68
N ASP A 96 20.74 -7.68 -0.77
CA ASP A 96 19.73 -7.80 -1.83
C ASP A 96 19.16 -9.23 -2.04
N ASN A 97 19.27 -10.11 -1.04
CA ASN A 97 18.67 -11.46 -1.12
C ASN A 97 17.15 -11.38 -1.18
N ILE A 98 16.53 -12.35 -1.85
CA ILE A 98 15.08 -12.49 -1.96
C ILE A 98 14.62 -13.61 -1.03
N LEU A 99 13.82 -13.26 -0.02
CA LEU A 99 13.30 -14.19 0.98
C LEU A 99 11.84 -14.55 0.66
N PRO A 100 11.42 -15.81 0.84
CA PRO A 100 10.06 -16.23 0.56
C PRO A 100 9.07 -15.65 1.58
N LEU A 101 7.92 -15.19 1.09
CA LEU A 101 6.82 -14.63 1.87
C LEU A 101 5.52 -15.36 1.54
N GLN A 102 4.91 -15.99 2.54
CA GLN A 102 3.68 -16.76 2.37
C GLN A 102 2.47 -15.95 2.83
N ALA A 103 1.35 -16.06 2.11
CA ALA A 103 0.08 -15.43 2.46
C ALA A 103 -0.90 -16.48 2.99
N PHE A 104 -1.58 -16.20 4.09
CA PHE A 104 -2.56 -17.09 4.73
C PHE A 104 -3.90 -16.36 4.83
N PRO A 105 -5.02 -16.98 4.42
CA PRO A 105 -6.31 -16.33 4.47
C PRO A 105 -6.78 -16.15 5.92
N ASN A 106 -7.61 -15.15 6.19
CA ASN A 106 -8.32 -15.09 7.46
C ASN A 106 -9.17 -16.36 7.67
N GLY A 107 -9.07 -17.00 8.84
CA GLY A 107 -9.62 -18.34 9.08
C GLY A 107 -8.66 -19.50 8.82
N SER A 108 -7.39 -19.24 8.49
CA SER A 108 -6.39 -20.28 8.20
C SER A 108 -6.02 -21.13 9.43
N PRO A 109 -5.66 -22.42 9.25
CA PRO A 109 -5.00 -23.22 10.28
C PRO A 109 -3.63 -22.70 10.71
N ARG A 110 -2.94 -21.94 9.85
CA ARG A 110 -1.67 -21.30 10.20
C ARG A 110 -1.93 -20.10 11.10
N ALA A 111 -1.63 -20.22 12.39
CA ALA A 111 -1.83 -19.11 13.33
C ALA A 111 -1.14 -17.80 12.89
N PRO A 112 -1.77 -16.63 13.10
CA PRO A 112 -1.09 -15.35 12.96
C PRO A 112 -0.02 -15.22 14.05
N VAL A 113 1.20 -14.81 13.67
CA VAL A 113 2.33 -14.68 14.59
C VAL A 113 2.75 -13.23 14.77
N ALA A 114 3.38 -12.92 15.90
CA ALA A 114 3.99 -11.61 16.10
C ALA A 114 5.06 -11.33 15.02
N GLY A 115 5.08 -10.11 14.50
CA GLY A 115 5.89 -9.69 13.37
C GLY A 115 5.25 -9.89 12.00
N ALA A 116 4.15 -10.66 11.90
CA ALA A 116 3.46 -10.86 10.63
C ALA A 116 2.78 -9.57 10.12
N LEU A 117 2.77 -9.41 8.79
CA LEU A 117 1.94 -8.41 8.12
C LEU A 117 0.47 -8.87 8.20
N LEU A 118 -0.45 -7.95 8.47
CA LEU A 118 -1.90 -8.17 8.45
C LEU A 118 -2.53 -7.23 7.43
N ILE A 119 -3.22 -7.79 6.43
CA ILE A 119 -3.70 -7.03 5.27
C ILE A 119 -5.23 -7.03 5.21
N TRP A 120 -5.78 -5.85 4.92
CA TRP A 120 -7.19 -5.66 4.58
C TRP A 120 -7.34 -5.37 3.09
N ASP A 121 -8.44 -5.86 2.53
CA ASP A 121 -8.86 -5.50 1.19
C ASP A 121 -9.39 -4.06 1.16
N LYS A 122 -9.53 -3.52 -0.04
CA LYS A 122 -10.31 -2.32 -0.30
C LYS A 122 -11.79 -2.57 0.06
N GLY A 123 -12.43 -1.61 0.72
CA GLY A 123 -13.83 -1.68 1.12
C GLY A 123 -14.08 -1.03 2.47
N GLY A 124 -15.32 -0.60 2.70
CA GLY A 124 -15.74 0.02 3.97
C GLY A 124 -14.89 1.21 4.39
N GLU A 125 -14.44 1.20 5.64
CA GLU A 125 -13.51 2.18 6.21
C GLU A 125 -12.25 2.39 5.33
N PHE A 126 -11.76 1.34 4.67
CA PHE A 126 -10.56 1.37 3.84
C PHE A 126 -10.81 1.52 2.33
N LYS A 127 -12.03 1.89 1.94
CA LYS A 127 -12.48 2.31 0.60
C LYS A 127 -11.69 1.72 -0.56
N ASP A 128 -10.74 2.47 -1.12
CA ASP A 128 -9.97 2.08 -2.31
C ASP A 128 -8.53 1.65 -1.98
N THR A 129 -8.05 1.99 -0.78
CA THR A 129 -6.64 1.82 -0.38
C THR A 129 -6.36 0.48 0.25
N GLY A 130 -7.38 -0.15 0.83
CA GLY A 130 -7.16 -1.24 1.79
C GLY A 130 -6.34 -0.76 2.98
N HIS A 131 -5.78 -1.71 3.74
CA HIS A 131 -4.96 -1.38 4.90
C HIS A 131 -3.89 -2.43 5.18
N VAL A 132 -2.83 -2.03 5.88
CA VAL A 132 -1.79 -2.92 6.38
C VAL A 132 -1.40 -2.55 7.80
N ALA A 133 -1.32 -3.55 8.67
CA ALA A 133 -0.83 -3.44 10.03
C ALA A 133 0.23 -4.52 10.32
N ILE A 134 0.91 -4.38 11.46
CA ILE A 134 1.82 -5.40 11.99
C ILE A 134 1.18 -6.05 13.22
N ILE A 135 1.15 -7.38 13.26
CA ILE A 135 0.75 -8.11 14.46
C ILE A 135 1.88 -8.02 15.47
N THR A 136 1.63 -7.43 16.65
CA THR A 136 2.67 -7.24 17.68
C THR A 136 2.64 -8.32 18.74
N GLN A 137 1.45 -8.84 19.09
CA GLN A 137 1.29 -9.87 20.12
C GLN A 137 0.10 -10.76 19.80
N LEU A 138 0.26 -12.07 20.04
CA LEU A 138 -0.81 -13.05 20.02
C LEU A 138 -1.23 -13.37 21.46
N HIS A 139 -2.53 -13.31 21.73
CA HIS A 139 -3.15 -13.77 22.98
C HIS A 139 -4.17 -14.86 22.64
N GLY A 140 -4.67 -15.60 23.64
CA GLY A 140 -5.55 -16.74 23.38
C GLY A 140 -6.81 -16.40 22.56
N ASN A 141 -7.42 -15.25 22.80
CA ASN A 141 -8.67 -14.82 22.15
C ASN A 141 -8.56 -13.47 21.41
N LYS A 142 -7.35 -12.96 21.21
CA LYS A 142 -7.14 -11.68 20.53
C LYS A 142 -5.72 -11.52 19.98
N VAL A 143 -5.56 -10.61 19.05
CA VAL A 143 -4.26 -10.07 18.65
C VAL A 143 -4.16 -8.61 19.04
N ARG A 144 -2.94 -8.15 19.25
CA ARG A 144 -2.60 -6.72 19.26
C ARG A 144 -1.87 -6.40 17.98
N ILE A 145 -2.17 -5.23 17.42
CA ILE A 145 -1.56 -4.75 16.19
C ILE A 145 -0.98 -3.36 16.37
N ALA A 146 -0.02 -2.99 15.53
CA ALA A 146 0.47 -1.63 15.38
C ALA A 146 0.31 -1.20 13.92
N GLU A 147 -0.14 0.03 13.70
CA GLU A 147 -0.41 0.59 12.37
C GLU A 147 -0.28 2.11 12.38
N GLN A 148 -0.28 2.72 11.18
CA GLN A 148 -0.44 4.16 10.99
C GLN A 148 -1.66 4.42 10.08
N ASN A 149 -2.14 5.66 10.06
CA ASN A 149 -3.29 6.09 9.25
C ASN A 149 -4.63 5.41 9.62
N VAL A 150 -4.85 5.22 10.93
CA VAL A 150 -6.14 4.83 11.53
C VAL A 150 -6.40 5.66 12.77
N ILE A 151 -5.50 5.58 13.76
CA ILE A 151 -5.55 6.38 14.99
C ILE A 151 -4.56 7.54 14.88
N HIS A 152 -5.02 8.75 15.22
CA HIS A 152 -4.24 9.99 15.14
C HIS A 152 -4.01 10.64 16.49
N THR A 153 -4.37 9.96 17.59
CA THR A 153 -4.20 10.43 18.97
C THR A 153 -2.99 9.77 19.64
N PRO A 154 -2.31 10.45 20.58
CA PRO A 154 -1.19 9.84 21.30
C PRO A 154 -1.60 8.57 22.04
N LEU A 155 -0.79 7.52 21.91
CA LEU A 155 -1.01 6.25 22.60
C LEU A 155 -0.76 6.41 24.11
N PRO A 156 -1.42 5.59 24.95
CA PRO A 156 -1.11 5.52 26.37
C PRO A 156 0.38 5.24 26.63
N GLN A 157 0.93 5.83 27.69
CA GLN A 157 2.35 5.72 28.00
C GLN A 157 2.80 4.25 28.12
N GLY A 158 3.79 3.86 27.32
CA GLY A 158 4.34 2.51 27.30
C GLY A 158 3.53 1.49 26.49
N GLN A 159 2.37 1.88 25.94
CA GLN A 159 1.61 1.02 25.05
C GLN A 159 2.31 0.95 23.68
N GLN A 160 2.51 -0.27 23.19
CA GLN A 160 3.20 -0.54 21.91
C GLN A 160 2.31 -1.21 20.87
N TRP A 161 1.03 -0.85 20.87
CA TRP A 161 0.02 -1.35 19.93
C TRP A 161 -1.10 -0.30 19.80
N THR A 162 -1.74 -0.24 18.64
CA THR A 162 -2.80 0.72 18.30
C THR A 162 -4.19 0.16 18.58
N ARG A 163 -4.44 -1.09 18.17
CA ARG A 163 -5.74 -1.77 18.35
C ARG A 163 -5.57 -3.20 18.83
N GLU A 164 -6.64 -3.73 19.44
CA GLU A 164 -6.81 -5.15 19.69
C GLU A 164 -7.93 -5.67 18.78
N LEU A 165 -7.71 -6.82 18.14
CA LEU A 165 -8.71 -7.50 17.32
C LEU A 165 -9.11 -8.81 18.01
N GLU A 166 -10.39 -9.12 18.04
CA GLU A 166 -10.87 -10.42 18.53
C GLU A 166 -10.33 -11.53 17.62
N MET A 167 -9.84 -12.61 18.23
CA MET A 167 -9.42 -13.82 17.53
C MET A 167 -10.28 -14.99 18.00
N VAL A 168 -10.98 -15.60 17.06
CA VAL A 168 -11.78 -16.81 17.27
C VAL A 168 -10.96 -18.01 16.80
N VAL A 169 -10.84 -19.02 17.65
CA VAL A 169 -10.14 -20.27 17.33
C VAL A 169 -11.15 -21.41 17.31
N GLU A 170 -11.47 -21.90 16.12
CA GLU A 170 -12.48 -22.95 15.90
C GLU A 170 -11.95 -24.02 14.95
N ASN A 171 -12.06 -25.30 15.33
CA ASN A 171 -11.61 -26.44 14.53
C ASN A 171 -10.16 -26.34 14.02
N GLY A 172 -9.29 -25.67 14.79
CA GLY A 172 -7.88 -25.44 14.43
C GLY A 172 -7.64 -24.25 13.49
N GLY A 173 -8.70 -23.56 13.02
CA GLY A 173 -8.60 -22.31 12.26
C GLY A 173 -8.60 -21.08 13.16
N TYR A 174 -7.85 -20.05 12.76
CA TYR A 174 -7.73 -18.79 13.46
C TYR A 174 -8.44 -17.70 12.64
N THR A 175 -9.44 -17.03 13.19
CA THR A 175 -10.18 -15.97 12.50
C THR A 175 -10.09 -14.68 13.28
N LEU A 176 -9.58 -13.63 12.65
CA LEU A 176 -9.54 -12.27 13.20
C LEU A 176 -10.79 -11.51 12.80
N LYS A 177 -11.37 -10.79 13.75
CA LYS A 177 -12.49 -9.86 13.52
C LYS A 177 -12.00 -8.44 13.70
N ASP A 178 -12.24 -7.61 12.69
CA ASP A 178 -11.87 -6.19 12.77
C ASP A 178 -12.76 -5.44 13.77
N THR A 179 -12.33 -4.25 14.18
CA THR A 179 -13.12 -3.34 15.02
C THR A 179 -14.17 -2.58 14.22
N PHE A 180 -14.06 -2.57 12.89
CA PHE A 180 -15.04 -2.01 11.96
C PHE A 180 -15.96 -3.11 11.44
N ASP A 181 -17.20 -2.76 11.13
CA ASP A 181 -18.24 -3.70 10.66
C ASP A 181 -18.33 -3.80 9.12
N ASP A 182 -17.62 -2.93 8.39
CA ASP A 182 -17.68 -2.81 6.94
C ASP A 182 -16.35 -3.13 6.23
N THR A 183 -15.34 -3.61 6.95
CA THR A 183 -14.01 -3.94 6.40
C THR A 183 -13.86 -5.43 6.13
N THR A 184 -12.87 -5.77 5.29
CA THR A 184 -12.53 -7.17 4.95
C THR A 184 -11.06 -7.44 5.24
N ILE A 185 -10.77 -8.23 6.26
CA ILE A 185 -9.42 -8.77 6.50
C ILE A 185 -9.15 -9.87 5.48
N LEU A 186 -8.14 -9.66 4.62
CA LEU A 186 -7.71 -10.69 3.68
C LEU A 186 -6.97 -11.82 4.40
N GLY A 187 -6.09 -11.47 5.34
CA GLY A 187 -5.29 -12.41 6.11
C GLY A 187 -3.92 -11.86 6.47
N TRP A 188 -3.00 -12.75 6.85
CA TRP A 188 -1.65 -12.38 7.29
C TRP A 188 -0.56 -13.00 6.41
N MET A 189 0.63 -12.40 6.46
CA MET A 189 1.79 -12.89 5.72
C MET A 189 2.98 -13.12 6.63
N ILE A 190 3.68 -14.23 6.40
CA ILE A 190 4.81 -14.69 7.20
C ILE A 190 5.98 -14.98 6.26
N GLN A 191 7.17 -14.48 6.60
CA GLN A 191 8.40 -14.84 5.92
C GLN A 191 8.77 -16.26 6.33
N THR A 192 8.60 -17.23 5.43
CA THR A 192 8.89 -18.65 5.69
C THR A 192 8.96 -19.43 4.37
N GLU A 193 9.76 -20.50 4.37
CA GLU A 193 9.77 -21.52 3.30
C GLU A 193 8.60 -22.51 3.41
N ASP A 194 7.99 -22.61 4.59
CA ASP A 194 6.88 -23.53 4.86
C ASP A 194 5.59 -23.05 4.16
N THR A 195 5.24 -23.69 3.05
CA THR A 195 4.05 -23.38 2.26
C THR A 195 2.77 -24.03 2.79
N GLU A 196 2.82 -24.84 3.86
CA GLU A 196 1.65 -25.51 4.39
C GLU A 196 0.59 -24.49 4.86
N TYR A 197 -0.63 -24.62 4.32
CA TYR A 197 -1.78 -23.72 4.48
C TYR A 197 -1.71 -22.37 3.76
N SER A 198 -0.65 -22.11 2.99
CA SER A 198 -0.50 -20.86 2.25
C SER A 198 -1.40 -20.79 1.00
N LEU A 199 -1.72 -19.58 0.58
CA LEU A 199 -2.38 -19.31 -0.70
C LEU A 199 -1.36 -19.33 -1.85
N PRO A 200 -1.72 -19.91 -3.01
CA PRO A 200 -0.91 -19.76 -4.21
C PRO A 200 -0.78 -18.27 -4.61
N GLN A 201 0.23 -17.94 -5.40
CA GLN A 201 0.32 -16.61 -5.98
C GLN A 201 -0.90 -16.36 -6.89
N PRO A 202 -1.60 -15.22 -6.76
CA PRO A 202 -2.73 -14.92 -7.64
C PRO A 202 -2.22 -14.73 -9.08
N GLU A 203 -2.96 -15.29 -10.03
CA GLU A 203 -2.73 -15.12 -11.47
C GLU A 203 -3.83 -14.25 -12.07
N ILE A 204 -3.45 -13.36 -12.99
CA ILE A 204 -4.40 -12.49 -13.69
C ILE A 204 -4.97 -13.25 -14.88
N ALA A 205 -6.30 -13.24 -15.03
CA ALA A 205 -6.96 -13.81 -16.20
C ALA A 205 -6.43 -13.16 -17.51
N GLY A 206 -5.93 -13.97 -18.44
CA GLY A 206 -5.29 -13.49 -19.67
C GLY A 206 -6.17 -12.58 -20.54
N GLU A 207 -7.50 -12.71 -20.44
CA GLU A 207 -8.46 -11.81 -21.10
C GLU A 207 -8.31 -10.35 -20.66
N LEU A 208 -7.97 -10.10 -19.40
CA LEU A 208 -7.74 -8.75 -18.85
C LEU A 208 -6.42 -8.13 -19.36
N LEU A 209 -5.49 -8.95 -19.83
CA LEU A 209 -4.19 -8.51 -20.36
C LEU A 209 -4.24 -8.18 -21.86
N LYS A 210 -5.41 -8.29 -22.50
CA LYS A 210 -5.55 -8.00 -23.94
C LYS A 210 -5.38 -6.51 -24.24
N ILE A 211 -4.57 -6.24 -25.27
CA ILE A 211 -4.44 -4.91 -25.87
C ILE A 211 -5.54 -4.76 -26.92
N SER A 212 -6.35 -3.70 -26.80
CA SER A 212 -7.44 -3.42 -27.73
C SER A 212 -7.13 -2.18 -28.58
N GLY A 213 -7.36 -2.27 -29.89
CA GLY A 213 -7.32 -1.10 -30.77
C GLY A 213 -8.62 -0.30 -30.70
N ALA A 214 -8.52 1.02 -30.73
CA ALA A 214 -9.64 1.95 -30.74
C ALA A 214 -9.34 3.13 -31.66
N ARG A 215 -10.38 3.90 -32.00
CA ARG A 215 -10.26 5.02 -32.93
C ARG A 215 -11.03 6.24 -32.43
N LEU A 216 -10.44 7.41 -32.57
CA LEU A 216 -11.08 8.70 -32.33
C LEU A 216 -11.97 9.05 -33.53
N GLU A 217 -13.05 9.79 -33.28
CA GLU A 217 -13.83 10.42 -34.34
C GLU A 217 -12.96 11.47 -35.05
N ASN A 218 -12.85 11.37 -36.38
CA ASN A 218 -12.04 12.30 -37.16
C ASN A 218 -12.84 13.57 -37.49
N LYS A 219 -12.39 14.69 -36.92
CA LYS A 219 -12.86 16.07 -37.11
C LYS A 219 -11.71 17.00 -37.52
N GLY A 220 -10.61 16.46 -38.03
CA GLY A 220 -9.43 17.21 -38.44
C GLY A 220 -8.51 17.68 -37.30
N GLN A 221 -8.58 17.05 -36.12
CA GLN A 221 -7.78 17.41 -34.94
C GLN A 221 -6.26 17.37 -35.19
N PHE A 222 -5.81 16.53 -36.12
CA PHE A 222 -4.39 16.27 -36.40
C PHE A 222 -3.93 16.69 -37.81
N ASP A 223 -4.78 17.41 -38.56
CA ASP A 223 -4.51 17.70 -39.98
C ASP A 223 -3.48 18.83 -40.20
N GLY A 224 -3.02 19.47 -39.13
CA GLY A 224 -2.10 20.62 -39.18
C GLY A 224 -1.06 20.62 -38.07
N LYS A 225 -0.74 21.80 -37.53
CA LYS A 225 0.23 21.97 -36.44
C LYS A 225 -0.43 21.74 -35.09
N TRP A 226 -0.55 20.49 -34.70
CA TRP A 226 -1.19 20.09 -33.44
C TRP A 226 -0.19 19.96 -32.27
N LEU A 227 1.11 19.89 -32.55
CA LEU A 227 2.18 20.14 -31.58
C LEU A 227 2.52 21.63 -31.52
N ASP A 228 2.69 22.15 -30.30
CA ASP A 228 2.97 23.57 -30.06
C ASP A 228 4.45 23.89 -30.29
N GLU A 229 4.79 24.45 -31.45
CA GLU A 229 6.15 24.87 -31.79
C GLU A 229 6.67 26.07 -30.97
N LYS A 230 5.85 26.69 -30.12
CA LYS A 230 6.33 27.71 -29.15
C LYS A 230 6.95 27.07 -27.90
N ASP A 231 6.56 25.85 -27.56
CA ASP A 231 7.20 25.06 -26.52
C ASP A 231 8.54 24.55 -27.08
N PRO A 232 9.70 24.92 -26.48
CA PRO A 232 11.01 24.50 -26.97
C PRO A 232 11.17 22.98 -27.09
N LEU A 233 10.53 22.21 -26.19
CA LEU A 233 10.60 20.76 -26.18
C LEU A 233 9.81 20.15 -27.36
N GLN A 234 8.59 20.62 -27.56
CA GLN A 234 7.77 20.19 -28.69
C GLN A 234 8.34 20.65 -30.03
N ASN A 235 8.90 21.86 -30.10
CA ASN A 235 9.58 22.34 -31.31
C ASN A 235 10.79 21.46 -31.66
N ALA A 236 11.61 21.06 -30.67
CA ALA A 236 12.73 20.15 -30.90
C ALA A 236 12.26 18.80 -31.49
N TYR A 237 11.13 18.27 -30.99
CA TYR A 237 10.50 17.08 -31.57
C TYR A 237 10.07 17.31 -33.02
N VAL A 238 9.39 18.42 -33.30
CA VAL A 238 8.92 18.76 -34.66
C VAL A 238 10.08 18.91 -35.65
N GLN A 239 11.22 19.47 -35.23
CA GLN A 239 12.41 19.56 -36.11
C GLN A 239 12.98 18.18 -36.47
N ALA A 240 12.86 17.19 -35.56
CA ALA A 240 13.39 15.84 -35.77
C ALA A 240 12.40 14.90 -36.48
N ASN A 241 11.10 15.04 -36.19
CA ASN A 241 10.07 14.07 -36.55
C ASN A 241 8.91 14.66 -37.37
N GLY A 242 8.82 15.98 -37.48
CA GLY A 242 7.66 16.68 -38.03
C GLY A 242 6.46 16.68 -37.09
N GLN A 243 5.29 17.07 -37.61
CA GLN A 243 4.02 17.12 -36.88
C GLN A 243 3.34 15.72 -36.85
N VAL A 244 4.09 14.67 -36.53
CA VAL A 244 3.68 13.27 -36.70
C VAL A 244 4.13 12.45 -35.50
N ILE A 245 3.22 11.62 -34.95
CA ILE A 245 3.54 10.63 -33.90
C ILE A 245 3.53 9.18 -34.39
N ASN A 246 2.72 8.87 -35.39
CA ASN A 246 2.58 7.56 -36.01
C ASN A 246 1.93 7.72 -37.40
N GLN A 247 1.65 6.61 -38.09
CA GLN A 247 1.01 6.63 -39.41
C GLN A 247 -0.47 7.05 -39.38
N ASP A 248 -1.15 6.87 -38.25
CA ASP A 248 -2.59 7.12 -38.09
C ASP A 248 -2.88 7.68 -36.70
N PRO A 249 -2.83 9.02 -36.53
CA PRO A 249 -2.95 9.64 -35.21
C PRO A 249 -4.37 9.53 -34.62
N TYR A 250 -5.35 9.09 -35.41
CA TYR A 250 -6.70 8.81 -34.93
C TYR A 250 -6.84 7.41 -34.32
N HIS A 251 -5.90 6.50 -34.57
CA HIS A 251 -5.89 5.17 -33.97
C HIS A 251 -5.04 5.14 -32.70
N TYR A 252 -5.56 4.52 -31.64
CA TYR A 252 -4.88 4.36 -30.36
C TYR A 252 -5.15 2.97 -29.79
N TYR A 253 -4.38 2.60 -28.77
CA TYR A 253 -4.54 1.33 -28.06
C TYR A 253 -5.02 1.57 -26.64
N THR A 254 -5.80 0.64 -26.10
CA THR A 254 -6.24 0.61 -24.71
C THR A 254 -5.85 -0.72 -24.06
N ILE A 255 -5.59 -0.65 -22.75
CA ILE A 255 -5.40 -1.80 -21.87
C ILE A 255 -6.34 -1.61 -20.67
N THR A 256 -6.76 -2.72 -20.05
CA THR A 256 -7.63 -2.63 -18.88
C THR A 256 -6.83 -2.19 -17.65
N ARG A 257 -7.47 -1.40 -16.77
CA ARG A 257 -6.94 -1.17 -15.43
C ARG A 257 -7.26 -2.41 -14.60
N VAL A 258 -6.29 -3.31 -14.47
CA VAL A 258 -6.44 -4.54 -13.70
C VAL A 258 -6.08 -4.25 -12.23
N PRO A 259 -7.01 -4.34 -11.28
CA PRO A 259 -6.62 -4.47 -9.88
C PRO A 259 -5.84 -5.79 -9.76
N SER A 260 -4.72 -5.81 -9.04
CA SER A 260 -3.85 -6.96 -8.77
C SER A 260 -4.51 -8.20 -8.12
N ARG A 261 -5.85 -8.33 -8.15
CA ARG A 261 -6.62 -9.55 -7.87
C ARG A 261 -7.88 -9.66 -8.74
N SER A 262 -7.99 -10.80 -9.44
CA SER A 262 -9.23 -11.48 -9.82
C SER A 262 -9.33 -12.78 -9.06
#